data_AF-V4P5U9-F1
#
_entry.id   AF-V4P5U9-F1
#
_cell.length_a   1.000
_cell.length_b   1.000
_cell.length_c   1.000
_cell.angle_alpha   90.00
_cell.angle_beta   90.00
_cell.angle_gamma   90.00
#
_symmetry.space_group_name_H-M   'P 1'
#
loop_
_entity.id
_entity.type
_entity.pdbx_description
1 polymer ?
#
loop_
_entity_poly.entity_id
_entity_poly.type
_entity_poly.pdbx_seq_one_letter_code
_entity_poly.pdbx_strand_id
1 'polypeptide(L)'
;MELLQCVNSSLCLPERPKLVVGLKAATADIFVDNAAYRNFLYDTFGVSSSDMESSAVAMTCVSNGYPIIVIRGLSDLAGAQTGHNAVRKFGSLAATNTAKAVLEFIKKLPPNYNHKSYGEPIMIND
;
A
#
# COMPACT_ATOMS: atom_id res chain seq x y z
N MET A 1 -0.15 -11.72 -12.90
CA MET A 1 -0.02 -12.45 -11.62
C MET A 1 -1.40 -12.62 -11.04
N GLU A 2 -1.73 -13.82 -10.58
CA GLU A 2 -2.99 -14.10 -9.90
C GLU A 2 -2.84 -13.90 -8.38
N LEU A 3 -3.81 -13.19 -7.77
CA LEU A 3 -3.86 -12.94 -6.33
C LEU A 3 -4.77 -13.96 -5.65
N LEU A 4 -4.44 -14.35 -4.42
CA LEU A 4 -5.29 -15.23 -3.61
C LEU A 4 -6.57 -14.50 -3.23
N GLN A 5 -7.71 -15.17 -3.41
CA GLN A 5 -9.02 -14.64 -3.00
C GLN A 5 -9.41 -15.01 -1.57
N CYS A 6 -8.82 -16.07 -1.02
CA CYS A 6 -9.25 -16.67 0.24
C CYS A 6 -8.11 -16.79 1.25
N VAL A 7 -8.45 -16.58 2.53
CA VAL A 7 -7.57 -16.86 3.67
C VAL A 7 -7.49 -18.38 3.89
N ASN A 8 -8.62 -19.07 3.78
CA ASN A 8 -8.77 -20.52 3.91
C ASN A 8 -10.04 -20.98 3.16
N SER A 9 -10.43 -22.25 3.29
CA SER A 9 -11.58 -22.83 2.57
C SER A 9 -12.95 -22.23 2.91
N SER A 10 -13.08 -21.56 4.06
CA SER A 10 -14.36 -21.00 4.54
C SER A 10 -14.39 -19.46 4.58
N LEU A 11 -13.26 -18.79 4.36
CA LEU A 11 -13.15 -17.32 4.41
C LEU A 11 -12.51 -16.77 3.13
N CYS A 12 -13.35 -16.21 2.27
CA CYS A 12 -12.99 -15.62 0.98
C CYS A 12 -13.52 -14.20 0.83
N LEU A 13 -12.82 -13.40 0.01
CA LEU A 13 -13.34 -12.13 -0.47
C LEU A 13 -14.48 -12.36 -1.48
N PRO A 14 -15.51 -11.50 -1.49
CA PRO A 14 -16.63 -11.63 -2.43
C PRO A 14 -16.19 -11.40 -3.88
N GLU A 15 -15.18 -10.55 -4.08
CA GLU A 15 -14.59 -10.25 -5.38
C GLU A 15 -13.14 -10.72 -5.47
N ARG A 16 -12.69 -10.97 -6.70
CA ARG A 16 -11.28 -11.29 -6.96
C ARG A 16 -10.41 -10.06 -6.70
N PRO A 17 -9.33 -10.20 -5.91
CA PRO A 17 -8.41 -9.09 -5.69
C PRO A 17 -7.72 -8.64 -6.97
N LYS A 18 -7.44 -7.34 -7.04
CA LYS A 18 -6.79 -6.70 -8.19
C LYS A 18 -5.53 -5.99 -7.73
N LEU A 19 -4.50 -6.03 -8.56
CA LEU A 19 -3.34 -5.14 -8.43
C LEU A 19 -3.67 -3.84 -9.15
N VAL A 20 -3.61 -2.71 -8.44
CA VAL A 20 -3.86 -1.37 -8.99
C VAL A 20 -2.62 -0.50 -8.75
N VAL A 21 -2.23 0.29 -9.75
CA VAL A 21 -1.02 1.13 -9.73
C VAL A 21 -1.42 2.58 -10.00
N GLY A 22 -0.76 3.54 -9.35
CA GLY A 22 -0.92 4.97 -9.62
C GLY A 22 -1.98 5.68 -8.78
N LEU A 23 -2.58 5.01 -7.80
CA LEU A 23 -3.48 5.64 -6.84
C LEU A 23 -2.71 6.36 -5.74
N LYS A 24 -3.32 7.39 -5.16
CA LYS A 24 -2.77 8.14 -4.02
C LYS A 24 -2.99 7.38 -2.71
N ALA A 25 -2.06 7.51 -1.78
CA ALA A 25 -2.13 6.92 -0.45
C ALA A 25 -1.87 8.00 0.62
N ALA A 26 -2.41 7.80 1.82
CA ALA A 26 -2.11 8.59 3.02
C ALA A 26 -1.39 7.74 4.07
N THR A 27 -0.63 8.40 4.94
CA THR A 27 -0.06 7.81 6.15
C THR A 27 -0.49 8.64 7.35
N ALA A 28 -0.83 7.98 8.46
CA ALA A 28 -1.16 8.63 9.73
C ALA A 28 -0.70 7.78 10.91
N ASP A 29 -0.37 8.38 12.05
CA ASP A 29 -0.02 7.66 13.29
C ASP A 29 -1.22 7.01 14.01
N ILE A 30 -2.34 6.84 13.29
CA ILE A 30 -3.57 6.25 13.80
C ILE A 30 -4.07 5.15 12.87
N PHE A 31 -4.66 4.11 13.45
CA PHE A 31 -5.44 3.16 12.68
C PHE A 31 -6.78 3.80 12.29
N VAL A 32 -6.96 4.11 11.00
CA VAL A 32 -8.17 4.78 10.50
C VAL A 32 -9.32 3.78 10.44
N ASP A 33 -10.22 3.82 11.41
CA ASP A 33 -11.49 3.08 11.42
C ASP A 33 -12.68 4.02 11.64
N ASN A 34 -12.77 5.05 10.79
CA ASN A 34 -13.76 6.13 10.93
C ASN A 34 -14.25 6.57 9.55
N ALA A 35 -15.53 6.40 9.28
CA ALA A 35 -16.13 6.70 7.98
C ALA A 35 -16.04 8.18 7.59
N ALA A 36 -16.27 9.10 8.54
CA ALA A 36 -16.22 10.52 8.29
C ALA A 36 -14.79 10.97 7.93
N TYR A 37 -13.79 10.48 8.68
CA TYR A 37 -12.39 10.80 8.42
C TYR A 37 -11.89 10.18 7.12
N ARG A 38 -12.25 8.92 6.82
CA ARG A 38 -11.95 8.29 5.52
C ARG A 38 -12.54 9.09 4.36
N ASN A 39 -13.79 9.52 4.46
CA ASN A 39 -14.43 10.33 3.41
C ASN A 39 -13.71 11.68 3.26
N PHE A 40 -13.38 12.36 4.35
CA PHE A 40 -12.58 13.59 4.31
C PHE A 40 -11.25 13.39 3.56
N LEU A 41 -10.52 12.31 3.86
CA LEU A 41 -9.26 12.00 3.18
C LEU A 41 -9.46 11.79 1.66
N TYR A 42 -10.51 11.07 1.28
CA TYR A 42 -10.85 10.85 -0.13
C TYR A 42 -11.25 12.15 -0.84
N ASP A 43 -12.20 12.90 -0.27
CA ASP A 43 -12.75 14.12 -0.89
C ASP A 43 -11.70 15.23 -1.00
N THR A 44 -10.79 15.33 0.00
CA THR A 44 -9.78 16.39 0.05
C THR A 44 -8.54 16.06 -0.77
N PHE A 45 -8.06 14.81 -0.70
CA PHE A 45 -6.75 14.43 -1.25
C PHE A 45 -6.83 13.41 -2.39
N GLY A 46 -7.99 12.76 -2.58
CA GLY A 46 -8.18 11.68 -3.55
C GLY A 46 -7.43 10.39 -3.18
N VAL A 47 -7.20 10.14 -1.88
CA VAL A 47 -6.47 8.94 -1.44
C VAL A 47 -7.35 7.71 -1.49
N SER A 48 -6.78 6.60 -1.97
CA SER A 48 -7.47 5.31 -2.12
C SER A 48 -7.06 4.29 -1.06
N SER A 49 -6.00 4.58 -0.30
CA SER A 49 -5.50 3.72 0.78
C SER A 49 -4.88 4.56 1.88
N SER A 50 -4.91 4.05 3.12
CA SER A 50 -4.24 4.66 4.26
C SER A 50 -3.42 3.62 5.03
N ASP A 51 -2.31 4.06 5.60
CA ASP A 51 -1.47 3.26 6.48
C ASP A 51 -0.81 4.09 7.58
N MET A 52 0.21 3.52 8.25
CA MET A 52 0.91 4.14 9.38
C MET A 52 2.42 4.31 9.17
N GLU A 53 2.97 4.02 7.99
CA GLU A 53 4.44 4.01 7.80
C GLU A 53 4.92 4.55 6.45
N SER A 54 4.13 4.44 5.38
CA SER A 54 4.70 4.52 4.03
C SER A 54 5.25 5.89 3.68
N SER A 55 4.59 6.97 4.11
CA SER A 55 5.08 8.32 3.87
C SER A 55 6.36 8.63 4.67
N ALA A 56 6.50 8.09 5.89
CA ALA A 56 7.72 8.24 6.69
C ALA A 56 8.92 7.53 6.04
N VAL A 57 8.72 6.31 5.54
CA VAL A 57 9.74 5.57 4.78
C VAL A 57 10.06 6.29 3.47
N ALA A 58 9.03 6.73 2.73
CA ALA A 58 9.22 7.43 1.47
C ALA A 58 10.00 8.75 1.65
N MET A 59 9.63 9.55 2.64
CA MET A 59 10.34 10.79 2.98
C MET A 59 11.80 10.51 3.33
N THR A 60 12.07 9.47 4.14
CA THR A 60 13.44 9.08 4.49
C THR A 60 14.25 8.68 3.24
N CYS A 61 13.69 7.86 2.35
CA CYS A 61 14.38 7.44 1.12
C CYS A 61 14.65 8.62 0.18
N VAL A 62 13.63 9.45 -0.08
CA VAL A 62 13.73 10.60 -0.99
C VAL A 62 14.74 11.63 -0.47
N SER A 63 14.70 11.96 0.83
CA SER A 63 15.67 12.89 1.45
C SER A 63 17.11 12.39 1.39
N ASN A 64 17.33 11.07 1.23
CA ASN A 64 18.65 10.48 1.09
C ASN A 64 19.01 10.09 -0.36
N GLY A 65 18.20 10.52 -1.34
CA GLY A 65 18.46 10.27 -2.76
C GLY A 65 18.24 8.82 -3.21
N TYR A 66 17.45 8.04 -2.47
CA TYR A 66 17.10 6.67 -2.84
C TYR A 66 15.73 6.59 -3.52
N PRO A 67 15.61 5.90 -4.66
CA PRO A 67 14.33 5.62 -5.27
C PRO A 67 13.51 4.69 -4.36
N ILE A 68 12.22 4.92 -4.31
CA ILE A 68 11.30 4.17 -3.44
C ILE A 68 10.02 3.81 -4.19
N ILE A 69 9.50 2.63 -3.89
CA ILE A 69 8.17 2.18 -4.28
C ILE A 69 7.46 1.62 -3.06
N VAL A 70 6.18 1.94 -2.91
CA VAL A 70 5.32 1.41 -1.85
C VAL A 70 4.35 0.41 -2.50
N ILE A 71 4.37 -0.84 -2.03
CA ILE A 71 3.45 -1.89 -2.45
C ILE A 71 2.68 -2.32 -1.21
N ARG A 72 1.35 -2.16 -1.22
CA ARG A 72 0.48 -2.52 -0.10
C ARG A 72 -0.69 -3.40 -0.52
N GLY A 73 -1.13 -4.23 0.42
CA GLY A 73 -2.37 -4.98 0.37
C GLY A 73 -3.37 -4.37 1.33
N LEU A 74 -4.64 -4.29 0.91
CA LEU A 74 -5.72 -3.76 1.73
C LEU A 74 -6.30 -4.86 2.62
N SER A 75 -6.26 -4.64 3.94
CA SER A 75 -6.74 -5.59 4.96
C SER A 75 -8.18 -5.33 5.41
N ASP A 76 -8.70 -4.13 5.17
CA ASP A 76 -9.99 -3.64 5.63
C ASP A 76 -10.38 -2.38 4.86
N LEU A 77 -11.49 -1.74 5.25
CA LEU A 77 -12.12 -0.64 4.51
C LEU A 77 -12.12 0.69 5.27
N ALA A 78 -11.26 0.83 6.28
CA ALA A 78 -11.11 2.07 7.04
C ALA A 78 -12.46 2.66 7.53
N GLY A 79 -13.27 1.84 8.19
CA GLY A 79 -14.59 2.21 8.70
C GLY A 79 -15.74 2.14 7.68
N ALA A 80 -15.56 1.50 6.52
CA ALA A 80 -16.66 1.30 5.55
C ALA A 80 -17.38 -0.04 5.76
N GLN A 81 -16.79 -0.93 6.55
CA GLN A 81 -17.39 -2.21 6.89
C GLN A 81 -18.56 -2.06 7.87
N THR A 82 -19.46 -3.05 7.86
CA THR A 82 -20.48 -3.20 8.90
C THR A 82 -19.90 -3.92 10.12
N GLY A 83 -20.02 -3.32 11.31
CA GLY A 83 -19.55 -3.93 12.56
C GLY A 83 -18.03 -3.87 12.74
N HIS A 84 -17.45 -4.88 13.37
CA HIS A 84 -16.02 -4.91 13.70
C HIS A 84 -15.13 -4.89 12.44
N ASN A 85 -14.06 -4.10 12.53
CA ASN A 85 -13.06 -4.01 11.48
C ASN A 85 -12.48 -5.40 11.10
N ALA A 86 -12.34 -5.63 9.80
CA ALA A 86 -11.95 -6.92 9.25
C ALA A 86 -10.43 -7.13 9.15
N VAL A 87 -9.61 -6.19 9.62
CA VAL A 87 -8.14 -6.23 9.54
C VAL A 87 -7.56 -7.54 10.05
N ARG A 88 -8.07 -8.07 11.17
CA ARG A 88 -7.61 -9.35 11.73
C ARG A 88 -8.05 -10.57 10.90
N LYS A 89 -9.14 -10.46 10.15
CA LYS A 89 -9.66 -11.54 9.29
C LYS A 89 -8.87 -11.64 7.99
N PHE A 90 -8.60 -10.50 7.34
CA PHE A 90 -8.00 -10.46 6.00
C PHE A 90 -6.54 -9.99 5.97
N GLY A 91 -5.95 -9.60 7.11
CA GLY A 91 -4.56 -9.13 7.18
C GLY A 91 -3.55 -10.14 6.62
N SER A 92 -3.72 -11.43 6.89
CA SER A 92 -2.84 -12.49 6.35
C SER A 92 -2.97 -12.64 4.83
N LEU A 93 -4.18 -12.48 4.29
CA LEU A 93 -4.43 -12.50 2.84
C LEU A 93 -3.81 -11.29 2.17
N ALA A 94 -4.00 -10.09 2.74
CA ALA A 94 -3.40 -8.85 2.28
C ALA A 94 -1.86 -8.94 2.27
N ALA A 95 -1.26 -9.42 3.36
CA ALA A 95 0.18 -9.62 3.47
C ALA A 95 0.72 -10.61 2.42
N THR A 96 0.05 -11.75 2.24
CA THR A 96 0.48 -12.78 1.29
C THR A 96 0.41 -12.27 -0.15
N ASN A 97 -0.68 -11.59 -0.53
CA ASN A 97 -0.81 -10.99 -1.86
C ASN A 97 0.20 -9.87 -2.10
N THR A 98 0.51 -9.08 -1.07
CA THR A 98 1.56 -8.05 -1.14
C THR A 98 2.92 -8.68 -1.37
N ALA A 99 3.28 -9.72 -0.61
CA ALA A 99 4.54 -10.43 -0.79
C ALA A 99 4.68 -11.02 -2.19
N LYS A 100 3.61 -11.60 -2.75
CA LYS A 100 3.58 -12.06 -4.15
C LYS A 100 3.85 -10.91 -5.13
N ALA A 101 3.18 -9.77 -4.96
CA ALA A 101 3.40 -8.60 -5.82
C ALA A 101 4.85 -8.08 -5.75
N VAL A 102 5.44 -8.03 -4.56
CA VAL A 102 6.84 -7.65 -4.33
C VAL A 102 7.79 -8.62 -5.02
N LEU A 103 7.59 -9.93 -4.86
CA LEU A 103 8.44 -10.95 -5.50
C LEU A 103 8.38 -10.87 -7.03
N GLU A 104 7.20 -10.69 -7.60
CA GLU A 104 7.05 -10.51 -9.05
C GLU A 104 7.64 -9.19 -9.55
N PHE A 105 7.60 -8.13 -8.73
CA PHE A 105 8.30 -6.88 -9.03
C PHE A 105 9.82 -7.09 -9.05
N ILE A 106 10.39 -7.73 -8.02
CA ILE A 106 11.83 -7.99 -7.91
C ILE A 106 12.34 -8.83 -9.08
N LYS A 107 11.62 -9.89 -9.48
CA LYS A 107 11.97 -10.72 -10.64
C LYS A 107 12.06 -9.95 -11.97
N LYS A 108 11.36 -8.81 -12.06
CA LYS A 108 11.36 -7.94 -13.24
C LYS A 108 12.43 -6.86 -13.18
N LEU A 109 13.10 -6.69 -12.03
CA LEU A 109 14.22 -5.76 -11.93
C LEU A 109 15.40 -6.29 -12.77
N PRO A 110 16.13 -5.39 -13.45
CA PRO A 110 17.31 -5.80 -14.20
C PRO A 110 18.41 -6.30 -13.23
N PRO A 111 19.20 -7.32 -13.61
CA PRO A 111 20.21 -7.92 -12.75
C PRO A 111 21.31 -6.95 -12.27
N ASN A 112 21.49 -5.82 -12.96
CA ASN A 112 22.47 -4.78 -12.63
C ASN A 112 21.80 -3.43 -12.29
N TYR A 113 20.65 -3.44 -11.61
CA TYR A 113 20.00 -2.20 -11.19
C TYR A 113 20.94 -1.33 -10.33
N ASN A 114 21.36 -0.18 -10.86
CA ASN A 114 22.14 0.83 -10.15
C ASN A 114 21.27 2.07 -9.96
N HIS A 115 20.88 2.38 -8.72
CA HIS A 115 20.04 3.55 -8.44
C HIS A 115 20.73 4.88 -8.82
N LYS A 116 22.06 4.91 -8.95
CA LYS A 116 22.81 6.09 -9.37
C LYS A 116 22.79 6.38 -10.88
N SER A 117 22.22 5.50 -11.70
CA SER A 117 22.15 5.72 -13.15
C SER A 117 21.01 6.65 -13.59
N TYR A 118 20.15 7.10 -12.66
CA TYR A 118 19.00 7.95 -12.94
C TYR A 118 19.04 9.25 -12.12
N GLY A 119 19.97 10.16 -12.47
CA GLY A 119 20.00 11.56 -12.05
C GLY A 119 20.29 11.83 -10.57
N GLU A 120 21.04 12.90 -10.27
CA GLU A 120 21.16 13.38 -8.90
C GLU A 120 19.78 13.80 -8.35
N PRO A 121 19.51 13.60 -7.06
CA PRO A 121 18.28 14.08 -6.43
C PRO A 121 18.18 15.60 -6.59
N ILE A 122 17.00 16.09 -6.99
CA ILE A 122 16.70 17.52 -6.90
C ILE A 122 16.64 17.83 -5.40
N MET A 123 17.72 18.38 -4.88
CA MET A 123 17.75 18.96 -3.54
C MET A 123 16.76 20.14 -3.56
N ILE A 124 15.62 19.98 -2.87
CA ILE A 124 14.76 21.12 -2.55
C ILE A 124 15.55 21.91 -1.51
N ASN A 125 16.21 22.98 -1.96
CA ASN A 125 16.81 23.94 -1.05
C ASN A 125 15.66 24.71 -0.38
N ASP A 126 15.61 24.67 0.95
CA ASP A 126 14.81 25.58 1.77
C ASP A 126 15.23 27.04 1.56
#